data_AF-A0A401U123-F1
#
_entry.id   AF-A0A401U123-F1
#
_cell.length_a   1.000
_cell.length_b   1.000
_cell.length_c   1.000
_cell.angle_alpha   90.00
_cell.angle_beta   90.00
_cell.angle_gamma   90.00
#
_symmetry.space_group_name_H-M   'P 1'
#
loop_
_entity.id
_entity.type
_entity.pdbx_description
1 polymer ?
#
loop_
_entity_poly.entity_id
_entity_poly.type
_entity_poly.pdbx_seq_one_letter_code
_entity_poly.pdbx_strand_id
1 'polypeptide(L)'
;FAETLRRRAAALEAIASGRPGIAGTWVNAFGSITLTPADSGAYRLAADLRGDYGGDRRRTCQLTADLKPAGGGWLAGPVVTEADTSSNKAKTDAAAAPAKPPSLKLRRQGETLRIVGTIDDEGWDGFNDCSSMWQVTGSYFAAGKDAASDKADTTFVTPTFDCTKPETATDEEICADPDLAGNDQRLNR
;
A
#
# COMPACT_ATOMS: atom_id res chain seq x y z
N PHE A 1 -0.51 -26.23 0.61
CA PHE A 1 -0.89 -25.94 2.01
C PHE A 1 0.32 -25.75 2.93
N ALA A 2 1.14 -26.78 3.19
CA ALA A 2 2.31 -26.64 4.09
C ALA A 2 3.28 -25.52 3.68
N GLU A 3 3.54 -25.35 2.39
CA GLU A 3 4.36 -24.27 1.84
C GLU A 3 3.76 -22.87 2.13
N THR A 4 2.43 -22.74 2.03
CA THR A 4 1.69 -21.51 2.35
C THR A 4 1.82 -21.16 3.83
N LEU A 5 1.75 -22.15 4.72
CA LEU A 5 1.97 -21.94 6.15
C LEU A 5 3.43 -21.54 6.45
N ARG A 6 4.42 -22.16 5.80
CA ARG A 6 5.83 -21.77 5.96
C ARG A 6 6.09 -20.33 5.55
N ARG A 7 5.50 -19.87 4.43
CA ARG A 7 5.60 -18.46 4.01
C ARG A 7 5.01 -17.51 5.04
N ARG A 8 3.83 -17.84 5.59
CA ARG A 8 3.19 -17.00 6.62
C ARG A 8 3.99 -16.95 7.91
N ALA A 9 4.58 -18.08 8.32
CA ALA A 9 5.47 -18.13 9.48
C ALA A 9 6.70 -17.23 9.27
N ALA A 10 7.38 -17.36 8.12
CA ALA A 10 8.52 -16.51 7.79
C ALA A 10 8.16 -15.01 7.73
N ALA A 11 6.96 -14.67 7.23
CA ALA A 11 6.48 -13.29 7.24
C ALA A 11 6.32 -12.76 8.67
N LEU A 12 5.71 -13.55 9.57
CA LEU A 12 5.55 -13.17 10.99
C LEU A 12 6.90 -13.01 11.70
N GLU A 13 7.86 -13.90 11.44
CA GLU A 13 9.21 -13.83 12.00
C GLU A 13 10.01 -12.62 11.48
N ALA A 14 9.69 -12.15 10.28
CA ALA A 14 10.35 -10.99 9.68
C ALA A 14 9.81 -9.65 10.20
N ILE A 15 8.62 -9.61 10.83
CA ILE A 15 8.01 -8.38 11.33
C ILE A 15 8.94 -7.74 12.38
N ALA A 16 9.30 -6.49 12.12
CA ALA A 16 10.09 -5.66 13.01
C ALA A 16 9.24 -4.48 13.53
N SER A 17 9.45 -4.09 14.78
CA SER A 17 8.85 -2.90 15.39
C SER A 17 9.78 -1.70 15.35
N GLY A 18 9.23 -0.48 15.31
CA GLY A 18 9.97 0.75 15.58
C GLY A 18 10.79 1.25 14.38
N ARG A 19 10.37 0.97 13.15
CA ARG A 19 11.08 1.44 11.95
C ARG A 19 10.92 2.97 11.79
N PRO A 20 12.01 3.75 11.66
CA PRO A 20 11.94 5.14 11.22
C PRO A 20 11.68 5.20 9.70
N GLY A 21 10.87 6.15 9.25
CA GLY A 21 10.55 6.32 7.82
C GLY A 21 9.56 5.29 7.28
N ILE A 22 9.49 5.17 5.95
CA ILE A 22 8.65 4.18 5.24
C ILE A 22 9.41 3.34 4.21
N ALA A 23 10.66 3.63 3.91
CA ALA A 23 11.48 2.88 2.97
C ALA A 23 11.75 1.46 3.46
N GLY A 24 11.97 0.58 2.48
CA GLY A 24 12.27 -0.83 2.65
C GLY A 24 11.03 -1.72 2.54
N THR A 25 11.13 -2.92 3.12
CA THR A 25 10.15 -3.98 2.90
C THR A 25 9.04 -3.98 3.95
N TRP A 26 7.82 -4.16 3.46
CA TRP A 26 6.59 -4.26 4.22
C TRP A 26 5.86 -5.55 3.84
N VAL A 27 5.35 -6.29 4.81
CA VAL A 27 4.77 -7.62 4.58
C VAL A 27 3.35 -7.72 5.11
N ASN A 28 2.56 -8.58 4.48
CA ASN A 28 1.28 -9.04 5.01
C ASN A 28 1.12 -10.55 4.74
N ALA A 29 -0.06 -11.09 5.02
CA ALA A 29 -0.35 -12.52 4.86
C ALA A 29 -0.25 -13.04 3.40
N PHE A 30 -0.21 -12.14 2.42
CA PHE A 30 -0.20 -12.45 0.99
C PHE A 30 1.16 -12.23 0.33
N GLY A 31 2.08 -11.47 0.94
CA GLY A 31 3.40 -11.25 0.36
C GLY A 31 4.05 -9.99 0.87
N SER A 32 4.82 -9.34 0.00
CA SER A 32 5.64 -8.19 0.35
C SER A 32 5.47 -7.04 -0.62
N ILE A 33 5.74 -5.84 -0.11
CA ILE A 33 5.88 -4.62 -0.87
C ILE A 33 7.20 -3.97 -0.45
N THR A 34 7.94 -3.45 -1.42
CA THR A 34 9.18 -2.71 -1.17
C THR A 34 9.00 -1.28 -1.61
N LEU A 35 9.34 -0.35 -0.71
CA LEU A 35 9.38 1.09 -0.98
C LEU A 35 10.84 1.54 -1.13
N THR A 36 11.15 2.10 -2.28
CA THR A 36 12.47 2.70 -2.54
C THR A 36 12.31 4.22 -2.66
N PRO A 37 13.08 5.01 -1.89
CA PRO A 37 13.07 6.46 -2.04
C PRO A 37 13.39 6.90 -3.47
N ALA A 38 12.69 7.92 -3.94
CA ALA A 38 12.95 8.61 -5.19
C ALA A 38 13.06 10.13 -4.93
N ASP A 39 13.27 10.91 -5.98
CA ASP A 39 13.48 12.35 -5.85
C ASP A 39 12.27 13.08 -5.25
N SER A 40 12.54 14.18 -4.55
CA SER A 40 11.51 15.10 -4.03
C SER A 40 10.48 14.45 -3.09
N GLY A 41 10.90 13.45 -2.29
CA GLY A 41 10.02 12.77 -1.33
C GLY A 41 9.05 11.78 -1.99
N ALA A 42 9.25 11.47 -3.28
CA ALA A 42 8.55 10.40 -3.95
C ALA A 42 9.11 9.03 -3.55
N TYR A 43 8.34 7.98 -3.83
CA TYR A 43 8.73 6.59 -3.61
C TYR A 43 8.36 5.73 -4.80
N ARG A 44 9.25 4.81 -5.15
CA ARG A 44 8.90 3.68 -6.02
C ARG A 44 8.40 2.54 -5.16
N LEU A 45 7.19 2.08 -5.44
CA LEU A 45 6.60 0.89 -4.86
C LEU A 45 6.81 -0.28 -5.81
N ALA A 46 7.20 -1.43 -5.28
CA ALA A 46 7.15 -2.71 -5.96
C ALA A 46 6.40 -3.71 -5.09
N ALA A 47 5.34 -4.33 -5.62
CA ALA A 47 4.54 -5.33 -4.92
C ALA A 47 4.78 -6.71 -5.53
N ASP A 48 4.91 -7.72 -4.66
CA ASP A 48 4.92 -9.13 -5.02
C ASP A 48 4.02 -9.89 -4.05
N LEU A 49 2.81 -10.20 -4.53
CA LEU A 49 1.73 -10.76 -3.72
C LEU A 49 1.23 -12.06 -4.31
N ARG A 50 0.92 -13.00 -3.43
CA ARG A 50 0.38 -14.31 -3.76
C ARG A 50 -0.75 -14.70 -2.80
N GLY A 51 -1.97 -14.52 -3.27
CA GLY A 51 -3.17 -15.05 -2.64
C GLY A 51 -3.30 -16.55 -2.89
N ASP A 52 -3.38 -17.34 -1.81
CA ASP A 52 -3.75 -18.75 -1.85
C ASP A 52 -5.05 -18.94 -1.07
N TYR A 53 -6.17 -18.98 -1.80
CA TYR A 53 -7.52 -19.09 -1.25
C TYR A 53 -8.02 -20.56 -1.20
N GLY A 54 -7.12 -21.53 -1.43
CA GLY A 54 -7.46 -22.96 -1.50
C GLY A 54 -7.94 -23.42 -2.87
N GLY A 55 -7.80 -24.73 -3.14
CA GLY A 55 -8.05 -25.31 -4.46
C GLY A 55 -7.15 -24.70 -5.53
N ASP A 56 -7.72 -24.42 -6.71
CA ASP A 56 -7.01 -23.81 -7.84
C ASP A 56 -7.04 -22.27 -7.82
N ARG A 57 -7.58 -21.66 -6.76
CA ARG A 57 -7.73 -20.19 -6.64
C ARG A 57 -6.46 -19.54 -6.13
N ARG A 58 -5.41 -19.63 -6.93
CA ARG A 58 -4.14 -18.91 -6.72
C ARG A 58 -4.16 -17.65 -7.55
N ARG A 59 -3.92 -16.51 -6.89
CA ARG A 59 -3.85 -15.21 -7.55
C ARG A 59 -2.51 -14.58 -7.23
N THR A 60 -1.70 -14.34 -8.24
CA THR A 60 -0.52 -13.47 -8.12
C THR A 60 -0.93 -12.02 -8.34
N CYS A 61 -0.08 -11.09 -7.93
CA CYS A 61 -0.19 -9.68 -8.28
C CYS A 61 1.20 -9.08 -8.13
N GLN A 62 1.78 -8.66 -9.25
CA GLN A 62 3.11 -8.06 -9.30
C GLN A 62 3.00 -6.71 -9.99
N LEU A 63 3.26 -5.63 -9.26
CA LEU A 63 3.11 -4.30 -9.83
C LEU A 63 4.18 -3.34 -9.33
N THR A 64 4.35 -2.25 -10.07
CA THR A 64 5.18 -1.13 -9.66
C THR A 64 4.41 0.17 -9.76
N ALA A 65 4.68 1.13 -8.89
CA ALA A 65 4.05 2.45 -8.92
C ALA A 65 5.03 3.54 -8.49
N ASP A 66 4.94 4.70 -9.12
CA ASP A 66 5.70 5.89 -8.72
C ASP A 66 4.77 6.82 -7.95
N LEU A 67 5.01 6.93 -6.63
CA LEU A 67 4.13 7.59 -5.69
C LEU A 67 4.71 8.93 -5.24
N LYS A 68 3.91 10.00 -5.31
CA LYS A 68 4.30 11.36 -4.94
C LYS A 68 3.45 11.86 -3.77
N PRO A 69 3.94 12.84 -2.98
CA PRO A 69 3.15 13.45 -1.92
C PRO A 69 1.82 14.01 -2.44
N ALA A 70 0.72 13.63 -1.80
CA ALA A 70 -0.65 13.99 -2.19
C ALA A 70 -1.45 14.69 -1.07
N GLY A 71 -0.79 15.04 0.05
CA GLY A 71 -1.39 15.70 1.21
C GLY A 71 -1.93 14.74 2.27
N GLY A 72 -2.10 15.21 3.52
CA GLY A 72 -2.62 14.39 4.63
C GLY A 72 -1.78 13.14 4.94
N GLY A 73 -0.46 13.20 4.70
CA GLY A 73 0.45 12.07 4.85
C GLY A 73 0.33 10.99 3.77
N TRP A 74 -0.52 11.19 2.75
CA TRP A 74 -0.65 10.26 1.64
C TRP A 74 0.43 10.47 0.57
N LEU A 75 0.95 9.36 0.08
CA LEU A 75 1.65 9.25 -1.20
C LEU A 75 0.70 8.62 -2.21
N ALA A 76 0.62 9.14 -3.43
CA ALA A 76 -0.27 8.61 -4.46
C ALA A 76 0.35 8.66 -5.86
N GLY A 77 -0.08 7.74 -6.72
CA GLY A 77 0.34 7.71 -8.12
C GLY A 77 -0.25 6.52 -8.89
N PRO A 78 -0.22 6.58 -10.23
CA PRO A 78 -0.65 5.48 -11.07
C PRO A 78 0.32 4.30 -10.99
N VAL A 79 -0.21 3.10 -11.19
CA VAL A 79 0.61 1.91 -11.43
C VAL A 79 1.33 2.08 -12.78
N VAL A 80 2.62 1.74 -12.84
CA VAL A 80 3.44 1.86 -14.03
C VAL A 80 3.03 0.80 -15.04
N THR A 81 2.66 1.23 -16.25
CA THR A 81 2.50 0.35 -17.40
C THR A 81 3.87 -0.06 -17.89
N GLU A 82 4.24 -1.33 -17.68
CA GLU A 82 5.32 -1.90 -18.48
C GLU A 82 4.81 -1.92 -19.92
N ALA A 83 5.40 -1.09 -20.78
CA ALA A 83 5.10 -1.15 -22.20
C ALA A 83 5.49 -2.55 -22.69
N ASP A 84 4.48 -3.32 -23.08
CA ASP A 84 4.62 -4.65 -23.67
C ASP A 84 5.77 -4.65 -24.69
N THR A 85 6.87 -5.31 -24.37
CA THR A 85 7.87 -5.72 -25.37
C THR A 85 7.49 -7.03 -26.03
N SER A 86 6.25 -7.52 -25.83
CA SER A 86 5.74 -8.70 -26.51
C SER A 86 5.04 -8.34 -27.84
N SER A 87 5.85 -8.23 -28.88
CA SER A 87 5.41 -8.23 -30.26
C SER A 87 4.74 -9.57 -30.64
N ASN A 88 3.42 -9.73 -30.42
CA ASN A 88 2.49 -10.42 -31.33
C ASN A 88 1.10 -10.61 -30.72
N LYS A 89 0.16 -9.71 -31.07
CA LYS A 89 -1.20 -10.15 -31.43
C LYS A 89 -1.89 -9.07 -32.25
N ALA A 90 -1.85 -9.21 -33.56
CA ALA A 90 -2.79 -8.52 -34.43
C ALA A 90 -4.19 -9.11 -34.20
N LYS A 91 -5.12 -8.31 -33.69
CA LYS A 91 -6.49 -8.29 -34.21
C LYS A 91 -7.15 -6.94 -33.92
N THR A 92 -7.47 -6.27 -35.02
CA THR A 92 -8.35 -5.13 -35.16
C THR A 92 -9.68 -5.37 -34.44
N ASP A 93 -10.07 -4.42 -33.58
CA ASP A 93 -11.40 -3.81 -33.54
C ASP A 93 -11.32 -2.56 -32.65
N ALA A 94 -11.99 -1.49 -33.09
CA ALA A 94 -12.16 -0.15 -32.49
C ALA A 94 -11.18 0.25 -31.37
N ALA A 95 -10.39 1.30 -31.61
CA ALA A 95 -9.53 1.92 -30.60
C ALA A 95 -10.33 2.33 -29.36
N ALA A 96 -10.47 1.40 -28.41
CA ALA A 96 -10.84 1.68 -27.04
C ALA A 96 -9.73 2.59 -26.50
N ALA A 97 -10.12 3.74 -25.96
CA ALA A 97 -9.18 4.57 -25.23
C ALA A 97 -8.44 3.68 -24.23
N PRO A 98 -7.09 3.78 -24.11
CA PRO A 98 -6.38 2.97 -23.14
C PRO A 98 -6.98 3.27 -21.76
N ALA A 99 -7.53 2.24 -21.12
CA ALA A 99 -8.03 2.35 -19.76
C ALA A 99 -6.92 2.97 -18.92
N LYS A 100 -7.22 4.08 -18.23
CA LYS A 100 -6.22 4.73 -17.38
C LYS A 100 -5.70 3.70 -16.39
N PRO A 101 -4.38 3.62 -16.17
CA PRO A 101 -3.85 2.66 -15.22
C PRO A 101 -4.47 2.93 -13.84
N PRO A 102 -4.73 1.88 -13.04
CA PRO A 102 -5.24 2.05 -11.70
C PRO A 102 -4.25 2.89 -10.87
N SER A 103 -4.75 3.54 -9.82
CA SER A 103 -3.92 4.34 -8.93
C SER A 103 -3.76 3.65 -7.59
N LEU A 104 -2.61 3.89 -6.95
CA LEU A 104 -2.37 3.49 -5.57
C LEU A 104 -2.19 4.75 -4.73
N LYS A 105 -2.70 4.68 -3.51
CA LYS A 105 -2.30 5.60 -2.44
C LYS A 105 -1.85 4.82 -1.22
N LEU A 106 -0.87 5.36 -0.51
CA LEU A 106 -0.40 4.79 0.73
C LEU A 106 -0.08 5.86 1.78
N ARG A 107 -0.14 5.46 3.04
CA ARG A 107 0.34 6.27 4.17
C ARG A 107 0.79 5.36 5.29
N ARG A 108 1.62 5.88 6.19
CA ARG A 108 1.88 5.25 7.47
C ARG A 108 0.68 5.43 8.41
N GLN A 109 0.27 4.37 9.12
CA GLN A 109 -0.73 4.38 10.18
C GLN A 109 -0.18 3.62 11.38
N GLY A 110 0.26 4.36 12.41
CA GLY A 110 1.06 3.80 13.51
C GLY A 110 2.31 3.06 12.99
N GLU A 111 2.45 1.80 13.38
CA GLU A 111 3.53 0.91 12.95
C GLU A 111 3.23 0.14 11.66
N THR A 112 2.13 0.46 10.99
CA THR A 112 1.72 -0.19 9.74
C THR A 112 1.77 0.77 8.56
N LEU A 113 1.86 0.19 7.36
CA LEU A 113 1.69 0.90 6.10
C LEU A 113 0.33 0.53 5.52
N ARG A 114 -0.55 1.52 5.38
CA ARG A 114 -1.86 1.36 4.74
C ARG A 114 -1.73 1.63 3.26
N ILE A 115 -2.15 0.68 2.44
CA ILE A 115 -2.18 0.81 0.99
C ILE A 115 -3.62 0.63 0.51
N VAL A 116 -4.04 1.49 -0.42
CA VAL A 116 -5.36 1.47 -1.06
C VAL A 116 -5.16 1.59 -2.55
N GLY A 117 -5.63 0.59 -3.29
CA GLY A 117 -5.74 0.65 -4.73
C GLY A 117 -7.11 1.15 -5.16
N THR A 118 -7.12 2.08 -6.11
CA THR A 118 -8.33 2.66 -6.69
C THR A 118 -8.34 2.36 -8.19
N ILE A 119 -9.54 2.08 -8.68
CA ILE A 119 -9.80 1.86 -10.10
C ILE A 119 -10.72 2.99 -10.53
N ASP A 120 -10.29 3.75 -11.53
CA ASP A 120 -11.05 4.89 -12.04
C ASP A 120 -12.03 4.48 -13.16
N ASP A 121 -11.96 3.24 -13.63
CA ASP A 121 -12.75 2.66 -14.73
C ASP A 121 -13.51 1.41 -14.27
N GLU A 122 -14.83 1.39 -14.47
CA GLU A 122 -15.70 0.27 -14.13
C GLU A 122 -15.44 -1.00 -14.99
N GLY A 123 -14.74 -0.87 -16.12
CA GLY A 123 -14.40 -1.95 -17.05
C GLY A 123 -13.00 -2.58 -16.87
N TRP A 124 -12.37 -2.45 -15.71
CA TRP A 124 -10.99 -2.89 -15.51
C TRP A 124 -10.84 -4.44 -15.43
N ASP A 125 -10.08 -5.03 -16.37
CA ASP A 125 -9.90 -6.48 -16.52
C ASP A 125 -8.67 -7.07 -15.79
N GLY A 126 -7.90 -6.24 -15.09
CA GLY A 126 -6.61 -6.64 -14.48
C GLY A 126 -5.44 -5.77 -14.92
N PHE A 127 -4.32 -5.86 -14.22
CA PHE A 127 -3.08 -5.16 -14.55
C PHE A 127 -1.85 -5.87 -13.97
N ASN A 128 -0.80 -6.10 -14.76
CA ASN A 128 0.46 -6.76 -14.34
C ASN A 128 0.22 -7.93 -13.35
N ASP A 129 -0.36 -9.02 -13.86
CA ASP A 129 -0.79 -10.21 -13.10
C ASP A 129 -1.86 -10.00 -12.02
N CYS A 130 -2.17 -8.76 -11.62
CA CYS A 130 -3.20 -8.46 -10.63
C CYS A 130 -4.58 -8.54 -11.28
N SER A 131 -5.42 -9.44 -10.78
CA SER A 131 -6.84 -9.55 -11.18
C SER A 131 -7.77 -8.58 -10.45
N SER A 132 -7.29 -7.89 -9.40
CA SER A 132 -8.02 -6.86 -8.66
C SER A 132 -7.08 -5.99 -7.83
N MET A 133 -7.37 -4.69 -7.74
CA MET A 133 -6.70 -3.79 -6.79
C MET A 133 -7.03 -4.06 -5.32
N TRP A 134 -8.05 -4.89 -5.05
CA TRP A 134 -8.27 -5.45 -3.72
C TRP A 134 -7.14 -6.38 -3.27
N GLN A 135 -6.35 -6.94 -4.20
CA GLN A 135 -5.23 -7.82 -3.84
C GLN A 135 -4.08 -7.07 -3.16
N VAL A 136 -3.88 -5.80 -3.50
CA VAL A 136 -2.82 -4.92 -2.93
C VAL A 136 -3.36 -4.01 -1.81
N THR A 137 -4.66 -3.82 -1.73
CA THR A 137 -5.28 -3.01 -0.67
C THR A 137 -5.21 -3.73 0.67
N GLY A 138 -4.61 -3.09 1.67
CA GLY A 138 -4.47 -3.67 2.99
C GLY A 138 -3.51 -2.92 3.90
N SER A 139 -3.27 -3.49 5.08
CA SER A 139 -2.27 -3.02 6.03
C SER A 139 -1.07 -3.96 6.03
N TYR A 140 0.12 -3.37 6.01
CA TYR A 140 1.39 -4.09 5.94
C TYR A 140 2.26 -3.73 7.16
N PHE A 141 3.09 -4.66 7.58
CA PHE A 141 3.99 -4.52 8.72
C PHE A 141 5.43 -4.41 8.23
N ALA A 142 6.23 -3.57 8.87
CA ALA A 142 7.65 -3.42 8.51
C ALA A 142 8.36 -4.77 8.67
N ALA A 143 9.17 -5.15 7.69
CA ALA A 143 9.94 -6.39 7.71
C ALA A 143 11.44 -6.12 7.65
N GLY A 144 12.20 -6.80 8.53
CA GLY A 144 13.65 -6.67 8.61
C GLY A 144 14.14 -5.39 9.31
N LYS A 145 15.46 -5.29 9.46
CA LYS A 145 16.15 -4.22 10.21
C LYS A 145 16.62 -3.05 9.33
N ASP A 146 16.48 -3.18 8.02
CA ASP A 146 16.97 -2.18 7.07
C ASP A 146 16.02 -0.99 7.01
N ALA A 147 16.24 -0.04 7.92
CA ALA A 147 15.71 1.30 7.83
C ALA A 147 16.70 2.12 7.00
N ALA A 148 16.43 2.28 5.71
CA ALA A 148 17.05 3.41 5.00
C ALA A 148 16.51 4.68 5.67
N SER A 149 17.41 5.56 6.14
CA SER A 149 17.04 6.87 6.67
C SER A 149 16.44 7.69 5.54
N ASP A 150 15.13 7.60 5.36
CA ASP A 150 14.42 8.45 4.42
C ASP A 150 13.87 9.70 5.11
N LYS A 151 13.60 10.74 4.32
CA LYS A 151 12.98 11.98 4.79
C LYS A 151 11.46 11.90 4.66
N ALA A 152 10.86 10.72 4.69
CA ALA A 152 9.41 10.65 4.73
C ALA A 152 8.94 11.39 5.98
N ASP A 153 8.03 12.33 5.77
CA ASP A 153 7.31 12.92 6.88
C ASP A 153 6.39 11.84 7.46
N THR A 154 6.84 11.23 8.56
CA THR A 154 6.06 10.25 9.32
C THR A 154 5.25 10.94 10.42
N THR A 155 5.05 12.26 10.37
CA THR A 155 4.22 12.92 11.37
C THR A 155 2.80 12.39 11.30
N PHE A 156 2.36 11.85 12.43
CA PHE A 156 0.98 11.49 12.65
C PHE A 156 0.20 12.76 12.94
N VAL A 157 -0.97 12.89 12.32
CA VAL A 157 -1.93 13.90 12.74
C VAL A 157 -2.42 13.48 14.13
N THR A 158 -1.96 14.18 15.16
CA THR A 158 -2.45 13.99 16.52
C THR A 158 -3.74 14.79 16.69
N PRO A 159 -4.79 14.22 17.32
CA PRO A 159 -5.98 15.00 17.67
C PRO A 159 -5.62 16.11 18.68
N THR A 160 -6.61 16.93 19.03
CA THR A 160 -6.49 18.06 19.97
C THR A 160 -6.29 17.64 21.43
N PHE A 161 -6.38 16.34 21.73
CA PHE A 161 -6.21 15.74 23.05
C PHE A 161 -5.08 14.69 23.08
N ASP A 162 -4.69 14.26 24.30
CA ASP A 162 -3.55 13.36 24.53
C ASP A 162 -3.91 11.88 24.28
N CYS A 163 -3.46 11.33 23.15
CA CYS A 163 -3.65 9.93 22.80
C CYS A 163 -2.94 8.92 23.72
N THR A 164 -2.07 9.36 24.64
CA THR A 164 -1.49 8.46 25.64
C THR A 164 -2.43 8.19 26.81
N LYS A 165 -3.49 9.00 26.95
CA LYS A 165 -4.51 8.89 28.00
C LYS A 165 -5.91 9.24 27.43
N PRO A 166 -6.45 8.43 26.52
CA PRO A 166 -7.80 8.62 26.04
C PRO A 166 -8.79 8.46 27.21
N GLU A 167 -9.75 9.39 27.35
CA GLU A 167 -10.74 9.34 28.43
C GLU A 167 -11.97 8.54 28.03
N THR A 168 -12.24 8.42 26.73
CA THR A 168 -13.40 7.72 26.18
C THR A 168 -13.02 6.74 25.07
N ALA A 169 -13.91 5.80 24.77
CA ALA A 169 -13.77 4.90 23.61
C ALA A 169 -13.75 5.68 22.28
N THR A 170 -14.42 6.83 22.21
CA THR A 170 -14.36 7.71 21.04
C THR A 170 -12.99 8.33 20.87
N ASP A 171 -12.33 8.72 21.97
CA ASP A 171 -10.98 9.26 21.95
C ASP A 171 -9.98 8.20 21.46
N GLU A 172 -10.15 6.96 21.91
CA GLU A 172 -9.37 5.81 21.41
C GLU A 172 -9.54 5.63 19.89
N GLU A 173 -10.76 5.72 19.38
CA GLU A 173 -11.06 5.59 17.94
C GLU A 173 -10.43 6.74 17.13
N ILE A 174 -10.57 7.97 17.59
CA ILE A 174 -9.98 9.16 16.96
C ILE A 174 -8.44 9.06 16.95
N CYS A 175 -7.83 8.56 18.03
CA CYS A 175 -6.39 8.34 18.11
C CYS A 175 -5.89 7.25 17.15
N ALA A 176 -6.71 6.24 16.86
CA ALA A 176 -6.36 5.16 15.96
C ALA A 176 -6.52 5.52 14.47
N ASP A 177 -7.37 6.51 14.14
CA ASP A 177 -7.63 6.96 12.78
C ASP A 177 -7.12 8.39 12.50
N PRO A 178 -6.06 8.56 11.69
CA PRO A 178 -5.54 9.87 11.32
C PRO A 178 -6.57 10.80 10.64
N ASP A 179 -7.56 10.25 9.93
CA ASP A 179 -8.59 11.06 9.29
C ASP A 179 -9.57 11.61 10.33
N LEU A 180 -9.90 10.81 11.35
CA LEU A 180 -10.69 11.27 12.49
C LEU A 180 -9.90 12.28 13.34
N ALA A 181 -8.61 12.04 13.59
CA ALA A 181 -7.74 13.00 14.27
C ALA A 181 -7.64 14.34 13.52
N GLY A 182 -7.55 14.29 12.19
CA GLY A 182 -7.57 15.51 11.36
C GLY A 182 -8.92 16.23 11.39
N ASN A 183 -10.02 15.50 11.44
CA ASN A 183 -11.35 16.08 11.60
C ASN A 183 -11.52 16.74 12.97
N ASP A 184 -11.04 16.10 14.03
CA ASP A 184 -11.01 16.66 15.39
C ASP A 184 -10.24 18.00 15.42
N GLN A 185 -9.03 18.05 14.85
CA GLN A 185 -8.27 19.30 14.73
C GLN A 185 -9.03 20.42 14.00
N ARG A 186 -9.80 20.07 12.97
CA ARG A 186 -10.57 21.05 12.18
C ARG A 186 -11.80 21.56 12.91
N LEU A 187 -12.44 20.72 13.72
CA LEU A 187 -13.65 21.08 14.46
C LEU A 187 -13.34 21.87 15.72
N ASN A 188 -12.20 21.61 16.35
CA ASN A 188 -11.79 22.17 17.64
C ASN A 188 -10.70 23.26 17.53
N ARG A 189 -10.45 23.78 16.32
CA ARG A 189 -9.65 25.01 16.07
C ARG A 189 -10.55 26.23 15.89
#